data_AF-A0A2I0JJQ9-F1
#
_entry.id   AF-A0A2I0JJQ9-F1
#
_cell.length_a   1.000
_cell.length_b   1.000
_cell.length_c   1.000
_cell.angle_alpha   90.00
_cell.angle_beta   90.00
_cell.angle_gamma   90.00
#
_symmetry.space_group_name_H-M   'P 1'
#
loop_
_entity.id
_entity.type
_entity.pdbx_description
1 polymer ?
#
loop_
_entity_poly.entity_id
_entity_poly.type
_entity_poly.pdbx_seq_one_letter_code
_entity_poly.pdbx_strand_id
1 'polypeptide(L)'
;MSSRGPKPSKPLEPHPHSSYLQPNSRAPNSSSSSSSILSRLAMVERKQKILTSLSKLADRDTYQISVSDLEFTIQTISHDAIPMLLNCLFESSNDPKPTVKKEPIRLLAFMCSNNKDSTFNHLTKIIAQLSRRLKDLDYGVRDACQDAIHALSAQYLKNEGVVGLFVKLLFEAMEDQNKAVQSGVVMCMTKMVECARMVGFSRMALKCVR
;
A
#
# COMPACT_ATOMS: atom_id res chain seq x y z
N MET A 1 73.96 -57.26 -2.76
CA MET A 1 72.64 -57.85 -2.44
C MET A 1 71.91 -58.12 -3.75
N SER A 2 71.52 -59.38 -3.92
CA SER A 2 70.83 -60.12 -4.99
C SER A 2 70.28 -59.46 -6.27
N SER A 3 70.95 -59.73 -7.40
CA SER A 3 70.55 -60.52 -8.59
C SER A 3 69.11 -60.62 -9.17
N ARG A 4 69.06 -60.55 -10.53
CA ARG A 4 68.16 -61.12 -11.58
C ARG A 4 67.05 -60.24 -12.22
N GLY A 5 67.10 -60.10 -13.56
CA GLY A 5 66.00 -59.67 -14.48
C GLY A 5 65.06 -60.83 -14.87
N PRO A 6 64.39 -60.92 -16.06
CA PRO A 6 64.13 -59.97 -17.17
C PRO A 6 62.64 -59.96 -17.74
N LYS A 7 62.30 -59.01 -18.64
CA LYS A 7 61.39 -59.00 -19.84
C LYS A 7 59.95 -59.67 -19.86
N PRO A 8 59.09 -59.45 -20.90
CA PRO A 8 57.65 -59.09 -20.77
C PRO A 8 56.63 -60.17 -21.23
N SER A 9 55.32 -59.94 -21.02
CA SER A 9 54.24 -60.73 -21.65
C SER A 9 52.91 -59.94 -21.81
N LYS A 10 52.37 -59.94 -23.04
CA LYS A 10 51.01 -59.49 -23.45
C LYS A 10 49.95 -60.61 -23.18
N PRO A 11 48.74 -60.63 -23.81
CA PRO A 11 47.48 -60.00 -23.38
C PRO A 11 46.32 -61.02 -23.22
N LEU A 12 45.23 -60.69 -22.51
CA LEU A 12 43.98 -61.48 -22.53
C LEU A 12 42.75 -60.54 -22.47
N GLU A 13 42.01 -60.47 -23.57
CA GLU A 13 40.56 -60.14 -23.67
C GLU A 13 39.76 -61.47 -23.54
N PRO A 14 38.39 -61.56 -23.45
CA PRO A 14 37.34 -60.51 -23.55
C PRO A 14 36.07 -60.63 -22.63
N HIS A 15 35.30 -59.53 -22.54
CA HIS A 15 33.82 -59.38 -22.33
C HIS A 15 33.10 -59.85 -21.03
N PRO A 16 31.82 -59.45 -20.74
CA PRO A 16 31.08 -58.19 -20.95
C PRO A 16 30.26 -57.75 -19.68
N HIS A 17 29.42 -56.70 -19.81
CA HIS A 17 28.37 -56.21 -18.89
C HIS A 17 28.77 -55.23 -17.77
N SER A 18 28.42 -53.95 -17.93
CA SER A 18 27.08 -53.47 -17.54
C SER A 18 27.06 -51.94 -17.61
N SER A 19 26.33 -51.44 -18.60
CA SER A 19 25.92 -50.05 -18.74
C SER A 19 25.01 -49.65 -17.58
N TYR A 20 25.53 -48.82 -16.67
CA TYR A 20 24.69 -48.00 -15.80
C TYR A 20 24.64 -46.58 -16.37
N LEU A 21 23.60 -46.35 -17.19
CA LEU A 21 23.08 -45.03 -17.47
C LEU A 21 22.68 -44.38 -16.14
N GLN A 22 23.37 -43.30 -15.75
CA GLN A 22 22.83 -42.37 -14.76
C GLN A 22 21.69 -41.59 -15.42
N PRO A 23 20.46 -41.61 -14.86
CA PRO A 23 19.45 -40.65 -15.26
C PRO A 23 19.79 -39.31 -14.61
N ASN A 24 20.32 -38.37 -15.40
CA ASN A 24 20.37 -36.97 -15.01
C ASN A 24 18.95 -36.38 -15.07
N SER A 25 18.13 -36.64 -14.06
CA SER A 25 16.80 -36.05 -13.90
C SER A 25 16.91 -34.68 -13.24
N ARG A 26 17.39 -33.67 -14.00
CA ARG A 26 17.01 -32.28 -13.73
C ARG A 26 15.59 -32.07 -14.25
N ALA A 27 14.60 -32.31 -13.39
CA ALA A 27 13.25 -31.84 -13.64
C ALA A 27 13.26 -30.30 -13.75
N PRO A 28 12.62 -29.70 -14.76
CA PRO A 28 12.42 -28.27 -14.76
C PRO A 28 11.41 -27.94 -13.65
N ASN A 29 11.77 -27.02 -12.74
CA ASN A 29 10.85 -26.43 -11.77
C ASN A 29 9.74 -25.67 -12.51
N SER A 30 8.73 -26.36 -13.01
CA SER A 30 7.56 -25.78 -13.70
C SER A 30 6.46 -25.32 -12.72
N SER A 31 6.53 -25.75 -11.46
CA SER A 31 5.53 -25.44 -10.43
C SER A 31 5.60 -23.97 -9.94
N SER A 32 6.79 -23.37 -9.89
CA SER A 32 6.98 -21.98 -9.46
C SER A 32 6.49 -20.96 -10.50
N SER A 33 6.63 -21.28 -11.78
CA SER A 33 6.12 -20.44 -12.87
C SER A 33 4.59 -20.40 -12.85
N SER A 34 3.94 -21.56 -12.69
CA SER A 34 2.48 -21.66 -12.64
C SER A 34 1.87 -20.94 -11.44
N SER A 35 2.47 -21.06 -10.25
CA SER A 35 1.99 -20.35 -9.05
C SER A 35 2.12 -18.82 -9.19
N SER A 36 3.23 -18.35 -9.76
CA SER A 36 3.45 -16.91 -9.99
C SER A 36 2.45 -16.30 -10.99
N ILE A 37 2.03 -17.08 -12.00
CA ILE A 37 1.00 -16.68 -12.97
C ILE A 37 -0.36 -16.59 -12.27
N LEU A 38 -0.72 -17.59 -11.46
CA LEU A 38 -1.97 -17.60 -10.70
C LEU A 38 -2.05 -16.40 -9.73
N SER A 39 -0.96 -16.09 -9.01
CA SER A 39 -0.90 -14.90 -8.15
C SER A 39 -1.07 -13.61 -8.94
N ARG A 40 -0.45 -13.49 -10.11
CA ARG A 40 -0.61 -12.31 -10.98
C ARG A 40 -2.04 -12.16 -11.48
N LEU A 41 -2.68 -13.26 -11.89
CA LEU A 41 -4.07 -13.26 -12.33
C LEU A 41 -5.02 -12.85 -11.20
N ALA A 42 -4.82 -13.39 -9.99
CA ALA A 42 -5.61 -13.00 -8.82
C ALA A 42 -5.47 -11.50 -8.48
N MET A 43 -4.27 -10.94 -8.66
CA MET A 43 -4.04 -9.49 -8.49
C MET A 43 -4.75 -8.66 -9.56
N VAL A 44 -4.74 -9.10 -10.82
CA VAL A 44 -5.44 -8.42 -11.93
C VAL A 44 -6.96 -8.48 -11.72
N GLU A 45 -7.50 -9.65 -11.35
CA GLU A 45 -8.92 -9.82 -11.06
C GLU A 45 -9.36 -8.93 -9.89
N ARG A 46 -8.57 -8.89 -8.81
CA ARG A 46 -8.82 -8.01 -7.67
C ARG A 46 -8.79 -6.54 -8.09
N LYS A 47 -7.80 -6.12 -8.90
CA LYS A 47 -7.73 -4.76 -9.45
C LYS A 47 -8.99 -4.43 -10.23
N GLN A 48 -9.42 -5.33 -11.11
CA GLN A 48 -10.61 -5.12 -11.94
C GLN A 48 -11.86 -4.99 -11.08
N LYS A 49 -12.01 -5.82 -10.04
CA LYS A 49 -13.12 -5.72 -9.09
C LYS A 49 -13.15 -4.36 -8.39
N ILE A 50 -12.00 -3.89 -7.91
CA ILE A 50 -11.86 -2.56 -7.28
C ILE A 50 -12.28 -1.45 -8.26
N LEU A 51 -11.77 -1.48 -9.49
CA LEU A 51 -12.10 -0.47 -10.50
C LEU A 51 -13.60 -0.48 -10.85
N THR A 52 -14.20 -1.65 -10.99
CA THR A 52 -15.64 -1.79 -11.22
C THR A 52 -16.45 -1.19 -10.06
N SER A 53 -16.06 -1.42 -8.81
CA SER A 53 -16.72 -0.81 -7.66
C SER A 53 -16.52 0.70 -7.61
N LEU A 54 -15.33 1.21 -7.95
CA LEU A 54 -15.08 2.65 -8.04
C LEU A 54 -15.93 3.32 -9.12
N SER A 55 -16.14 2.69 -10.27
CA SER A 55 -17.03 3.22 -11.32
C SER A 55 -18.48 3.33 -10.87
N LYS A 56 -18.95 2.44 -9.97
CA LYS A 56 -20.31 2.49 -9.41
C LYS A 56 -20.54 3.67 -8.46
N LEU A 57 -19.49 4.29 -7.93
CA LEU A 57 -19.62 5.50 -7.10
C LEU A 57 -20.23 6.69 -7.84
N ALA A 58 -20.22 6.68 -9.17
CA ALA A 58 -20.84 7.73 -9.99
C ALA A 58 -22.37 7.62 -10.04
N ASP A 59 -22.93 6.47 -9.66
CA ASP A 59 -24.34 6.16 -9.74
C ASP A 59 -24.97 6.13 -8.35
N ARG A 60 -26.04 6.90 -8.16
CA ARG A 60 -26.66 7.11 -6.85
C ARG A 60 -27.22 5.82 -6.25
N ASP A 61 -27.79 4.96 -7.08
CA ASP A 61 -28.53 3.77 -6.62
C ASP A 61 -27.55 2.64 -6.27
N THR A 62 -26.38 2.63 -6.89
CA THR A 62 -25.31 1.65 -6.58
C THR A 62 -24.22 2.17 -5.64
N TYR A 63 -24.23 3.47 -5.31
CA TYR A 63 -23.20 4.12 -4.47
C TYR A 63 -22.98 3.38 -3.16
N GLN A 64 -24.01 3.19 -2.33
CA GLN A 64 -23.85 2.62 -0.99
C GLN A 64 -23.30 1.19 -1.01
N ILE A 65 -23.80 0.36 -1.93
CA ILE A 65 -23.31 -1.01 -2.10
C ILE A 65 -21.83 -0.99 -2.52
N SER A 66 -21.47 -0.10 -3.44
CA SER A 66 -20.08 0.01 -3.89
C SER A 66 -19.13 0.52 -2.80
N VAL A 67 -19.57 1.41 -1.92
CA VAL A 67 -18.80 1.85 -0.74
C VAL A 67 -18.57 0.68 0.20
N SER A 68 -19.63 -0.05 0.58
CA SER A 68 -19.50 -1.22 1.46
C SER A 68 -18.59 -2.31 0.87
N ASP A 69 -18.68 -2.56 -0.43
CA ASP A 69 -17.80 -3.51 -1.13
C ASP A 69 -16.32 -3.06 -1.08
N LEU A 70 -16.06 -1.76 -1.23
CA LEU A 70 -14.70 -1.19 -1.16
C LEU A 70 -14.16 -1.21 0.27
N GLU A 71 -14.97 -0.88 1.28
CA GLU A 71 -14.59 -0.97 2.69
C GLU A 71 -14.25 -2.41 3.08
N PHE A 72 -15.09 -3.38 2.69
CA PHE A 72 -14.81 -4.80 2.90
C PHE A 72 -13.52 -5.23 2.20
N THR A 73 -13.30 -4.75 0.97
CA THR A 73 -12.05 -5.01 0.24
C THR A 73 -10.84 -4.46 1.00
N ILE A 74 -10.93 -3.24 1.55
CA ILE A 74 -9.86 -2.60 2.33
C ILE A 74 -9.53 -3.39 3.61
N GLN A 75 -10.53 -3.94 4.28
CA GLN A 75 -10.34 -4.72 5.50
C GLN A 75 -9.68 -6.09 5.23
N THR A 76 -9.93 -6.67 4.06
CA THR A 76 -9.49 -8.03 3.71
C THR A 76 -8.31 -8.05 2.74
N ILE A 77 -7.75 -6.88 2.41
CA ILE A 77 -6.63 -6.78 1.46
C ILE A 77 -5.33 -7.24 2.10
N SER A 78 -4.52 -7.98 1.34
CA SER A 78 -3.16 -8.32 1.73
C SER A 78 -2.22 -7.12 1.58
N HIS A 79 -1.17 -7.07 2.39
CA HIS A 79 -0.22 -5.95 2.46
C HIS A 79 0.48 -5.67 1.12
N ASP A 80 0.73 -6.70 0.32
CA ASP A 80 1.33 -6.62 -1.02
C ASP A 80 0.43 -5.92 -2.06
N ALA A 81 -0.88 -5.93 -1.85
CA ALA A 81 -1.87 -5.33 -2.74
C ALA A 81 -2.24 -3.88 -2.37
N ILE A 82 -1.77 -3.36 -1.23
CA ILE A 82 -2.01 -1.98 -0.80
C ILE A 82 -1.52 -0.94 -1.82
N PRO A 83 -0.30 -1.03 -2.40
CA PRO A 83 0.15 -0.06 -3.40
C PRO A 83 -0.77 0.00 -4.63
N MET A 84 -1.30 -1.14 -5.05
CA MET A 84 -2.25 -1.24 -6.17
C MET A 84 -3.55 -0.53 -5.83
N LEU A 85 -4.15 -0.82 -4.67
CA LEU A 85 -5.38 -0.18 -4.23
C LEU A 85 -5.22 1.34 -4.07
N LEU A 86 -4.12 1.80 -3.47
CA LEU A 86 -3.81 3.22 -3.35
C LEU A 86 -3.76 3.91 -4.71
N ASN A 87 -3.11 3.31 -5.72
CA ASN A 87 -3.10 3.88 -7.06
C ASN A 87 -4.50 3.97 -7.67
N CYS A 88 -5.34 2.93 -7.54
CA CYS A 88 -6.72 2.98 -8.02
C CYS A 88 -7.53 4.10 -7.34
N LEU A 89 -7.37 4.29 -6.03
CA LEU A 89 -8.02 5.38 -5.30
C LEU A 89 -7.51 6.76 -5.74
N PHE A 90 -6.20 6.91 -5.95
CA PHE A 90 -5.62 8.15 -6.45
C PHE A 90 -6.14 8.49 -7.85
N GLU A 91 -6.22 7.51 -8.77
CA GLU A 91 -6.79 7.70 -10.09
C GLU A 91 -8.26 8.14 -10.01
N SER A 92 -9.08 7.44 -9.22
CA SER A 92 -10.48 7.79 -9.02
C SER A 92 -10.68 9.16 -8.35
N SER A 93 -9.77 9.58 -7.46
CA SER A 93 -9.82 10.90 -6.82
C SER A 93 -9.61 12.08 -7.78
N ASN A 94 -9.18 11.82 -9.02
CA ASN A 94 -9.00 12.83 -10.07
C ASN A 94 -10.19 12.92 -11.04
N ASP A 95 -11.24 12.13 -10.85
CA ASP A 95 -12.46 12.20 -11.65
C ASP A 95 -13.06 13.62 -11.66
N PRO A 96 -13.61 14.13 -12.76
CA PRO A 96 -14.20 15.47 -12.78
C PRO A 96 -15.42 15.63 -11.85
N LYS A 97 -16.17 14.55 -11.57
CA LYS A 97 -17.38 14.58 -10.72
C LYS A 97 -17.02 14.64 -9.24
N PRO A 98 -17.43 15.68 -8.49
CA PRO A 98 -17.10 15.80 -7.07
C PRO A 98 -17.52 14.60 -6.20
N THR A 99 -18.69 14.02 -6.48
CA THR A 99 -19.19 12.82 -5.78
C THR A 99 -18.22 11.64 -5.88
N VAL A 100 -17.60 11.46 -7.06
CA VAL A 100 -16.64 10.38 -7.31
C VAL A 100 -15.27 10.72 -6.73
N LYS A 101 -14.86 11.99 -6.68
CA LYS A 101 -13.61 12.40 -6.02
C LYS A 101 -13.64 12.21 -4.51
N LYS A 102 -14.80 12.51 -3.89
CA LYS A 102 -14.97 12.59 -2.44
C LYS A 102 -14.76 11.24 -1.76
N GLU A 103 -15.34 10.19 -2.32
CA GLU A 103 -15.34 8.89 -1.67
C GLU A 103 -13.95 8.21 -1.61
N PRO A 104 -13.13 8.20 -2.67
CA PRO A 104 -11.74 7.75 -2.60
C PRO A 104 -10.92 8.45 -1.52
N ILE A 105 -11.17 9.75 -1.25
CA ILE A 105 -10.50 10.48 -0.17
C ILE A 105 -10.88 9.89 1.20
N ARG A 106 -12.16 9.59 1.42
CA ARG A 106 -12.64 8.94 2.65
C ARG A 106 -12.08 7.52 2.79
N LEU A 107 -12.07 6.75 1.70
CA LEU A 107 -11.51 5.40 1.66
C LEU A 107 -10.00 5.40 1.94
N LEU A 108 -9.24 6.42 1.52
CA LEU A 108 -7.82 6.56 1.89
C LEU A 108 -7.62 6.68 3.40
N ALA A 109 -8.45 7.47 4.08
CA ALA A 109 -8.39 7.58 5.54
C ALA A 109 -8.80 6.27 6.22
N PHE A 110 -9.84 5.62 5.71
CA PHE A 110 -10.26 4.30 6.19
C PHE A 110 -9.16 3.24 6.01
N MET A 111 -8.46 3.23 4.87
CA MET A 111 -7.29 2.38 4.62
C MET A 111 -6.18 2.60 5.63
N CYS A 112 -5.81 3.86 5.89
CA CYS A 112 -4.78 4.20 6.88
C CYS A 112 -5.14 3.68 8.27
N SER A 113 -6.44 3.68 8.60
CA SER A 113 -6.96 3.22 9.89
C SER A 113 -6.87 1.72 10.09
N ASN A 114 -7.13 0.94 9.02
CA ASN A 114 -7.13 -0.52 9.07
C ASN A 114 -5.73 -1.13 8.81
N ASN A 115 -4.87 -0.46 8.02
CA ASN A 115 -3.60 -1.00 7.54
C ASN A 115 -2.42 -0.08 7.86
N LYS A 116 -2.29 0.36 9.12
CA LYS A 116 -1.36 1.42 9.56
C LYS A 116 0.09 1.17 9.15
N ASP A 117 0.62 -0.01 9.46
CA ASP A 117 2.05 -0.31 9.25
C ASP A 117 2.44 -0.30 7.77
N SER A 118 1.56 -0.83 6.91
CA SER A 118 1.83 -0.86 5.47
C SER A 118 1.55 0.46 4.77
N THR A 119 0.53 1.19 5.22
CA THR A 119 0.21 2.51 4.64
C THR A 119 1.22 3.58 5.07
N PHE A 120 1.92 3.40 6.19
CA PHE A 120 3.01 4.27 6.63
C PHE A 120 4.08 4.47 5.55
N ASN A 121 4.49 3.40 4.85
CA ASN A 121 5.47 3.47 3.76
C ASN A 121 5.00 4.29 2.55
N HIS A 122 3.70 4.55 2.45
CA HIS A 122 3.09 5.33 1.38
C HIS A 122 2.58 6.69 1.88
N LEU A 123 2.81 7.01 3.15
CA LEU A 123 2.19 8.16 3.81
C LEU A 123 2.53 9.48 3.11
N THR A 124 3.78 9.68 2.68
CA THR A 124 4.19 10.87 1.92
C THR A 124 3.37 11.06 0.65
N LYS A 125 3.10 9.96 -0.08
CA LYS A 125 2.29 10.00 -1.31
C LYS A 125 0.83 10.28 -0.98
N ILE A 126 0.28 9.68 0.06
CA ILE A 126 -1.10 9.92 0.54
C ILE A 126 -1.27 11.40 0.93
N ILE A 127 -0.36 11.93 1.75
CA ILE A 127 -0.32 13.34 2.17
C ILE A 127 -0.27 14.29 0.97
N ALA A 128 0.60 14.01 -0.01
CA ALA A 128 0.69 14.83 -1.22
C ALA A 128 -0.62 14.83 -2.04
N GLN A 129 -1.34 13.70 -2.06
CA GLN A 129 -2.64 13.61 -2.72
C GLN A 129 -3.69 14.44 -1.98
N LEU A 130 -3.72 14.38 -0.64
CA LEU A 130 -4.61 15.19 0.19
C LEU A 130 -4.30 16.70 0.05
N SER A 131 -3.03 17.10 -0.04
CA SER A 131 -2.63 18.50 -0.33
C SER A 131 -3.37 19.06 -1.53
N ARG A 132 -3.36 18.29 -2.61
CA ARG A 132 -3.98 18.71 -3.87
C ARG A 132 -5.50 18.77 -3.78
N ARG A 133 -6.12 18.06 -2.83
CA ARG A 133 -7.58 18.05 -2.62
C ARG A 133 -8.05 19.13 -1.64
N LEU A 134 -7.17 19.64 -0.75
CA LEU A 134 -7.46 20.86 0.02
C LEU A 134 -7.71 22.08 -0.88
N LYS A 135 -7.12 22.09 -2.07
CA LYS A 135 -7.27 23.15 -3.09
C LYS A 135 -8.41 22.86 -4.10
N ASP A 136 -9.26 21.85 -3.87
CA ASP A 136 -10.35 21.54 -4.81
C ASP A 136 -11.43 22.63 -4.82
N LEU A 137 -12.02 22.85 -5.99
CA LEU A 137 -13.08 23.85 -6.18
C LEU A 137 -14.35 23.45 -5.43
N ASP A 138 -14.63 22.15 -5.34
CA ASP A 138 -15.80 21.63 -4.65
C ASP A 138 -15.60 21.64 -3.12
N TYR A 139 -16.56 22.24 -2.40
CA TYR A 139 -16.53 22.28 -0.94
C TYR A 139 -16.56 20.88 -0.33
N GLY A 140 -17.41 19.98 -0.83
CA GLY A 140 -17.57 18.62 -0.29
C GLY A 140 -16.30 17.77 -0.43
N VAL A 141 -15.52 18.00 -1.49
CA VAL A 141 -14.19 17.38 -1.68
C VAL A 141 -13.19 17.94 -0.68
N ARG A 142 -13.15 19.26 -0.49
CA ARG A 142 -12.27 19.88 0.53
C ARG A 142 -12.63 19.41 1.94
N ASP A 143 -13.91 19.34 2.27
CA ASP A 143 -14.45 18.91 3.56
C ASP A 143 -14.04 17.46 3.88
N ALA A 144 -14.30 16.54 2.94
CA ALA A 144 -13.85 15.15 3.09
C ALA A 144 -12.31 15.02 3.18
N CYS A 145 -11.56 15.91 2.52
CA CYS A 145 -10.11 15.96 2.66
C CYS A 145 -9.66 16.43 4.05
N GLN A 146 -10.33 17.40 4.64
CA GLN A 146 -10.06 17.85 6.01
C GLN A 146 -10.32 16.72 7.01
N ASP A 147 -11.44 16.02 6.87
CA ASP A 147 -11.77 14.84 7.69
C ASP A 147 -10.71 13.74 7.55
N ALA A 148 -10.25 13.47 6.33
CA ALA A 148 -9.18 12.51 6.08
C ALA A 148 -7.86 12.93 6.77
N ILE A 149 -7.45 14.20 6.62
CA ILE A 149 -6.24 14.73 7.28
C ILE A 149 -6.35 14.63 8.79
N HIS A 150 -7.52 14.94 9.35
CA HIS A 150 -7.78 14.80 10.78
C HIS A 150 -7.64 13.35 11.25
N ALA A 151 -8.29 12.40 10.55
CA ALA A 151 -8.21 10.97 10.86
C ALA A 151 -6.76 10.46 10.79
N LEU A 152 -6.00 10.88 9.79
CA LEU A 152 -4.59 10.55 9.65
C LEU A 152 -3.74 11.19 10.77
N SER A 153 -4.01 12.44 11.12
CA SER A 153 -3.28 13.16 12.17
C SER A 153 -3.44 12.49 13.53
N ALA A 154 -4.65 12.09 13.89
CA ALA A 154 -4.94 11.35 15.12
C ALA A 154 -4.15 10.03 15.22
N GLN A 155 -3.82 9.42 14.08
CA GLN A 155 -3.11 8.15 14.01
C GLN A 155 -1.60 8.31 13.98
N TYR A 156 -1.10 9.21 13.14
CA TYR A 156 0.32 9.28 12.80
C TYR A 156 1.12 10.31 13.58
N LEU A 157 0.50 11.34 14.18
CA LEU A 157 1.22 12.36 14.97
C LEU A 157 1.83 11.83 16.27
N LYS A 158 1.54 10.57 16.64
CA LYS A 158 2.29 9.85 17.70
C LYS A 158 3.75 9.64 17.34
N ASN A 159 4.08 9.69 16.04
CA ASN A 159 5.43 9.57 15.52
C ASN A 159 5.99 10.97 15.23
N GLU A 160 6.97 11.41 16.02
CA GLU A 160 7.55 12.77 15.93
C GLU A 160 8.06 13.10 14.51
N GLY A 161 8.63 12.11 13.80
CA GLY A 161 9.13 12.30 12.43
C GLY A 161 8.05 12.61 11.38
N VAL A 162 6.78 12.34 11.68
CA VAL A 162 5.67 12.54 10.74
C VAL A 162 5.05 13.94 10.88
N VAL A 163 5.19 14.58 12.04
CA VAL A 163 4.65 15.93 12.30
C VAL A 163 5.12 16.92 11.23
N GLY A 164 6.41 16.87 10.87
CA GLY A 164 7.00 17.72 9.83
C GLY A 164 6.36 17.55 8.45
N LEU A 165 5.87 16.35 8.10
CA LEU A 165 5.20 16.10 6.82
C LEU A 165 3.83 16.81 6.75
N PHE A 166 3.04 16.73 7.81
CA PHE A 166 1.75 17.41 7.89
C PHE A 166 1.89 18.92 8.00
N VAL A 167 2.87 19.40 8.77
CA VAL A 167 3.15 20.83 8.86
C VAL A 167 3.54 21.37 7.49
N LYS A 168 4.50 20.72 6.80
CA LYS A 168 4.91 21.12 5.44
C LYS A 168 3.71 21.16 4.48
N LEU A 169 2.89 20.11 4.48
CA LEU A 169 1.65 20.02 3.71
C LEU A 169 0.74 21.25 3.92
N LEU A 170 0.45 21.57 5.18
CA LEU A 170 -0.50 22.62 5.52
C LEU A 170 0.05 24.02 5.23
N PHE A 171 1.35 24.25 5.45
CA PHE A 171 1.98 25.52 5.06
C PHE A 171 1.94 25.74 3.54
N GLU A 172 2.26 24.72 2.74
CA GLU A 172 2.16 24.79 1.27
C GLU A 172 0.71 25.02 0.78
N ALA A 173 -0.27 24.52 1.52
CA ALA A 173 -1.68 24.77 1.23
C ALA A 173 -2.13 26.18 1.66
N MET A 174 -1.53 26.75 2.71
CA MET A 174 -1.85 28.09 3.23
C MET A 174 -1.43 29.22 2.27
N GLU A 175 -0.41 29.00 1.45
CA GLU A 175 0.06 29.94 0.44
C GLU A 175 -0.96 30.19 -0.69
N ASP A 176 -2.03 29.39 -0.76
CA ASP A 176 -3.13 29.59 -1.70
C ASP A 176 -3.88 30.90 -1.41
N GLN A 177 -4.24 31.64 -2.45
CA GLN A 177 -4.96 32.92 -2.31
C GLN A 177 -6.45 32.74 -1.96
N ASN A 178 -6.98 31.54 -2.15
CA ASN A 178 -8.38 31.24 -1.86
C ASN A 178 -8.63 31.17 -0.34
N LYS A 179 -9.43 32.11 0.17
CA LYS A 179 -9.81 32.17 1.60
C LYS A 179 -10.52 30.93 2.11
N ALA A 180 -11.26 30.22 1.24
CA ALA A 180 -11.88 28.95 1.61
C ALA A 180 -10.83 27.84 1.84
N VAL A 181 -9.76 27.83 1.04
CA VAL A 181 -8.63 26.90 1.23
C VAL A 181 -7.88 27.25 2.51
N GLN A 182 -7.52 28.53 2.69
CA GLN A 182 -6.84 29.01 3.91
C GLN A 182 -7.63 28.65 5.18
N SER A 183 -8.95 28.87 5.18
CA SER A 183 -9.82 28.51 6.31
C SER A 183 -9.76 27.00 6.63
N GLY A 184 -9.89 26.15 5.61
CA GLY A 184 -9.82 24.69 5.79
C GLY A 184 -8.45 24.20 6.27
N VAL A 185 -7.37 24.83 5.83
CA VAL A 185 -6.00 24.55 6.30
C VAL A 185 -5.85 24.90 7.77
N VAL A 186 -6.34 26.08 8.19
CA VAL A 186 -6.32 26.51 9.60
C VAL A 186 -7.15 25.56 10.47
N MET A 187 -8.30 25.09 9.98
CA MET A 187 -9.09 24.05 10.68
C MET A 187 -8.29 22.76 10.85
N CYS A 188 -7.59 22.29 9.81
CA CYS A 188 -6.72 21.12 9.89
C CYS A 188 -5.60 21.32 10.92
N MET A 189 -4.92 22.46 10.91
CA MET A 189 -3.85 22.79 11.88
C MET A 189 -4.38 22.81 13.30
N THR A 190 -5.54 23.41 13.53
CA THR A 190 -6.19 23.47 14.84
C THR A 190 -6.45 22.06 15.38
N LYS A 191 -6.99 21.18 14.53
CA LYS A 191 -7.23 19.78 14.89
C LYS A 191 -5.95 18.99 15.12
N MET A 192 -4.89 19.23 14.34
CA MET A 192 -3.59 18.60 14.58
C MET A 192 -3.01 18.96 15.95
N VAL A 193 -3.11 20.23 16.36
CA VAL A 193 -2.66 20.67 17.69
C VAL A 193 -3.50 19.98 18.77
N GLU A 194 -4.81 19.85 18.59
CA GLU A 194 -5.69 19.10 19.50
C GLU A 194 -5.24 17.63 19.63
N CYS A 195 -5.00 16.93 18.51
CA CYS A 195 -4.50 15.57 18.52
C CYS A 195 -3.12 15.45 19.21
N ALA A 196 -2.19 16.37 18.95
CA ALA A 196 -0.87 16.36 19.57
C ALA A 196 -0.93 16.58 21.10
N ARG A 197 -1.84 17.43 21.57
CA ARG A 197 -2.08 17.64 23.01
C ARG A 197 -2.59 16.37 23.68
N MET A 198 -3.49 15.63 23.04
CA MET A 198 -3.96 14.34 23.57
C MET A 198 -2.80 13.34 23.70
N VAL A 199 -1.90 13.27 22.71
CA VAL A 199 -0.70 12.43 22.79
C VAL A 199 0.24 12.86 23.93
N GLY A 200 0.43 14.18 24.11
CA GLY A 200 1.20 14.74 25.23
C GLY A 200 0.63 14.35 26.59
N PHE A 201 -0.68 14.47 26.76
CA PHE A 201 -1.37 14.12 28.00
C PHE A 201 -1.28 12.61 28.30
N SER A 202 -1.45 11.74 27.29
CA SER A 202 -1.25 10.29 27.45
C SER A 202 0.18 9.93 27.84
N ARG A 203 1.20 10.63 27.28
CA ARG A 203 2.60 10.41 27.66
C ARG A 203 2.90 10.85 29.09
N MET A 204 2.30 11.96 29.55
CA MET A 204 2.42 12.40 30.95
C MET A 204 1.72 11.43 31.91
N ALA A 205 0.52 10.96 31.58
CA ALA A 205 -0.19 9.96 32.37
C ALA A 205 0.60 8.64 32.47
N LEU A 206 1.18 8.15 31.36
CA LEU A 206 1.99 6.93 31.36
C LEU A 206 3.29 7.07 32.17
N LYS A 207 3.93 8.26 32.16
CA LYS A 207 5.08 8.56 33.02
C LYS A 207 4.71 8.69 34.50
N CYS A 208 3.44 8.95 34.82
CA CYS A 208 2.97 9.09 36.20
C CYS A 208 2.52 7.74 36.80
N VAL A 209 2.32 6.71 35.97
CA VAL A 209 1.93 5.34 36.36
C VAL A 209 3.13 4.39 36.46
N ARG A 210 4.32 4.82 36.02
CA ARG A 210 5.60 4.11 36.22
C ARG A 210 6.39 4.76 37.34
#